data_AF-A0A1Z4F0X1-F1
#
_entry.id   AF-A0A1Z4F0X1-F1
#
_cell.length_a   1.000
_cell.length_b   1.000
_cell.length_c   1.000
_cell.angle_alpha   90.00
_cell.angle_beta   90.00
_cell.angle_gamma   90.00
#
_symmetry.space_group_name_H-M   'P 1'
#
loop_
_entity.id
_entity.type
_entity.pdbx_description
1 polymer ?
#
loop_
_entity_poly.entity_id
_entity_poly.type
_entity_poly.pdbx_seq_one_letter_code
_entity_poly.pdbx_strand_id
1 'polypeptide(L)'
;MRALLLQFLGAFSNVQNFADEMVARIFFQARLGIAAEKVWSLAVRRIRDEERVPLFIAIAEEVESDADLSHFEETYKRCKEMRDRIAHSVRFTPDGEHLVTIQRTIIGSVTKPIPEPVEVDRSQLKEAIRDCSWLHTQMSYAMSSGGLVVKTMLRDVPHYVPKPAARPDEWGGIRLAAVEE
;
A
#
# COMPACT_ATOMS: atom_id res chain seq x y z
N MET A 1 -12.16 6.61 17.50
CA MET A 1 -12.06 5.38 16.69
C MET A 1 -12.50 5.54 15.24
N ARG A 2 -13.70 6.04 14.92
CA ARG A 2 -14.17 6.24 13.52
C ARG A 2 -13.18 6.98 12.62
N ALA A 3 -12.56 8.05 13.11
CA ALA A 3 -11.53 8.79 12.37
C ALA A 3 -10.30 7.93 12.03
N LEU A 4 -9.85 7.06 12.94
CA LEU A 4 -8.71 6.16 12.69
C LEU A 4 -9.06 5.08 11.66
N LEU A 5 -10.29 4.57 11.66
CA LEU A 5 -10.75 3.64 10.62
C LEU A 5 -10.70 4.30 9.24
N LEU A 6 -11.23 5.52 9.11
CA LEU A 6 -11.18 6.27 7.85
C LEU A 6 -9.75 6.63 7.44
N GLN A 7 -8.88 7.01 8.39
CA GLN A 7 -7.46 7.24 8.14
C GLN A 7 -6.76 5.99 7.63
N PHE A 8 -7.01 4.84 8.23
CA PHE A 8 -6.47 3.56 7.77
C PHE A 8 -6.96 3.21 6.36
N LEU A 9 -8.27 3.28 6.10
CA LEU A 9 -8.83 2.99 4.78
C LEU A 9 -8.26 3.95 3.71
N GLY A 10 -8.11 5.23 4.05
CA GLY A 10 -7.46 6.21 3.18
C GLY A 10 -5.99 5.89 2.93
N ALA A 11 -5.23 5.53 3.97
CA ALA A 11 -3.82 5.15 3.85
C ALA A 11 -3.63 3.90 2.99
N PHE A 12 -4.46 2.87 3.18
CA PHE A 12 -4.41 1.66 2.37
C PHE A 12 -4.82 1.92 0.91
N SER A 13 -5.86 2.73 0.68
CA SER A 13 -6.24 3.15 -0.67
C SER A 13 -5.13 3.94 -1.36
N ASN A 14 -4.38 4.76 -0.62
CA ASN A 14 -3.23 5.47 -1.17
C ASN A 14 -2.12 4.50 -1.60
N VAL A 15 -1.81 3.48 -0.80
CA VAL A 15 -0.85 2.41 -1.17
C VAL A 15 -1.27 1.73 -2.48
N GLN A 16 -2.55 1.36 -2.61
CA GLN A 16 -3.06 0.73 -3.84
C GLN A 16 -2.97 1.66 -5.05
N ASN A 17 -3.39 2.92 -4.90
CA ASN A 17 -3.33 3.91 -5.98
C ASN A 17 -1.89 4.21 -6.38
N PHE A 18 -0.96 4.27 -5.43
CA PHE A 18 0.45 4.49 -5.70
C PHE A 18 1.07 3.32 -6.47
N ALA A 19 0.77 2.08 -6.07
CA ALA A 19 1.20 0.89 -6.82
C ALA A 19 0.65 0.89 -8.26
N ASP A 20 -0.62 1.28 -8.45
CA ASP A 20 -1.25 1.26 -9.77
C ASP A 20 -0.73 2.42 -10.65
N GLU A 21 -0.83 3.66 -10.19
CA GLU A 21 -0.55 4.84 -11.01
C GLU A 21 0.93 5.27 -11.00
N MET A 22 1.63 5.16 -9.86
CA MET A 22 3.01 5.65 -9.75
C MET A 22 4.04 4.55 -10.00
N VAL A 23 3.75 3.30 -9.68
CA VAL A 23 4.66 2.18 -9.98
C VAL A 23 4.34 1.62 -11.36
N ALA A 24 3.21 0.94 -11.52
CA ALA A 24 2.92 0.16 -12.71
C ALA A 24 2.74 1.04 -13.96
N ARG A 25 1.93 2.09 -13.88
CA ARG A 25 1.69 2.95 -15.05
C ARG A 25 2.93 3.69 -15.52
N ILE A 26 3.72 4.27 -14.60
CA ILE A 26 5.00 4.93 -14.96
C ILE A 26 5.96 3.92 -15.58
N PHE A 27 6.09 2.73 -14.99
CA PHE A 27 6.94 1.68 -15.56
C PHE A 27 6.52 1.32 -17.00
N PHE A 28 5.23 1.07 -17.24
CA PHE A 28 4.75 0.77 -18.58
C PHE A 28 4.90 1.94 -19.54
N GLN A 29 4.67 3.18 -19.10
CA GLN A 29 4.91 4.36 -19.92
C GLN A 29 6.40 4.49 -20.32
N ALA A 30 7.32 4.24 -19.39
CA ALA A 30 8.75 4.28 -19.67
C ALA A 30 9.20 3.18 -20.65
N ARG A 31 8.57 1.98 -20.59
CA ARG A 31 8.96 0.83 -21.43
C ARG A 31 8.22 0.76 -22.77
N LEU A 32 6.97 1.21 -22.84
CA LEU A 32 6.09 1.06 -24.02
C LEU A 32 5.77 2.39 -24.71
N GLY A 33 6.13 3.53 -24.10
CA GLY A 33 5.85 4.86 -24.64
C GLY A 33 4.35 5.07 -24.92
N ILE A 34 4.03 5.55 -26.13
CA ILE A 34 2.65 5.86 -26.55
C ILE A 34 1.72 4.63 -26.49
N ALA A 35 2.26 3.42 -26.65
CA ALA A 35 1.47 2.19 -26.57
C ALA A 35 0.99 1.88 -25.14
N ALA A 36 1.61 2.46 -24.11
CA ALA A 36 1.28 2.20 -22.71
C ALA A 36 -0.18 2.51 -22.39
N GLU A 37 -0.72 3.64 -22.87
CA GLU A 37 -2.13 4.02 -22.64
C GLU A 37 -3.10 3.03 -23.29
N LYS A 38 -2.74 2.49 -24.46
CA LYS A 38 -3.55 1.48 -25.13
C LYS A 38 -3.51 0.14 -24.40
N VAL A 39 -2.33 -0.28 -23.93
CA VAL A 39 -2.18 -1.50 -23.12
C VAL A 39 -2.90 -1.35 -21.78
N TRP A 40 -2.77 -0.20 -21.12
CA TRP A 40 -3.41 0.08 -19.84
C TRP A 40 -4.94 -0.03 -19.96
N SER A 41 -5.51 0.60 -20.99
CA SER A 41 -6.96 0.58 -21.23
C SER A 41 -7.51 -0.79 -21.65
N LEU A 42 -6.73 -1.59 -22.38
CA LEU A 42 -7.16 -2.91 -22.87
C LEU A 42 -6.93 -4.05 -21.87
N ALA A 43 -5.81 -4.01 -21.13
CA ALA A 43 -5.31 -5.16 -20.36
C ALA A 43 -5.18 -4.92 -18.86
N VAL A 44 -4.99 -3.67 -18.40
CA VAL A 44 -4.58 -3.37 -17.00
C VAL A 44 -5.60 -2.55 -16.22
N ARG A 45 -6.76 -2.22 -16.81
CA ARG A 45 -7.83 -1.33 -16.29
C ARG A 45 -8.04 -1.34 -14.77
N ARG A 46 -7.84 -2.47 -14.09
CA ARG A 46 -7.64 -2.53 -12.64
C ARG A 46 -6.72 -3.70 -12.28
N ILE A 47 -5.62 -3.43 -11.59
CA ILE A 47 -4.75 -4.48 -11.03
C ILE A 47 -5.48 -5.10 -9.82
N ARG A 48 -5.52 -6.43 -9.73
CA ARG A 48 -6.15 -7.11 -8.58
C ARG A 48 -5.25 -7.04 -7.35
N ASP A 49 -5.84 -7.12 -6.17
CA ASP A 49 -5.08 -7.06 -4.90
C ASP A 49 -3.98 -8.12 -4.80
N GLU A 50 -4.22 -9.30 -5.38
CA GLU A 50 -3.29 -10.43 -5.44
C GLU A 50 -2.15 -10.24 -6.45
N GLU A 51 -2.33 -9.35 -7.43
CA GLU A 51 -1.35 -9.10 -8.49
C GLU A 51 -0.43 -7.91 -8.17
N ARG A 52 -0.87 -6.97 -7.32
CA ARG A 52 -0.12 -5.74 -7.03
C ARG A 52 1.27 -5.99 -6.45
N VAL A 53 1.38 -6.87 -5.45
CA VAL A 53 2.66 -7.12 -4.80
C VAL A 53 3.63 -7.86 -5.72
N PRO A 54 3.26 -8.98 -6.39
CA PRO A 54 4.14 -9.61 -7.37
C PRO A 54 4.57 -8.67 -8.49
N LEU A 55 3.65 -7.84 -9.01
CA LEU A 55 3.97 -6.86 -10.04
C LEU A 55 4.96 -5.81 -9.54
N PHE A 56 4.76 -5.26 -8.34
CA PHE A 56 5.69 -4.30 -7.75
C PHE A 56 7.09 -4.90 -7.55
N ILE A 57 7.19 -6.12 -7.01
CA ILE A 57 8.49 -6.79 -6.80
C ILE A 57 9.20 -7.02 -8.15
N ALA A 58 8.48 -7.52 -9.16
CA ALA A 58 9.05 -7.72 -10.49
C ALA A 58 9.53 -6.41 -11.13
N ILE A 59 8.79 -5.30 -10.93
CA ILE A 59 9.21 -3.98 -11.39
C ILE A 59 10.46 -3.52 -10.63
N ALA A 60 10.51 -3.69 -9.30
CA ALA A 60 11.65 -3.29 -8.48
C ALA A 60 12.93 -4.04 -8.88
N GLU A 61 12.83 -5.33 -9.19
CA GLU A 61 13.93 -6.15 -9.72
C GLU A 61 14.38 -5.68 -11.11
N GLU A 62 13.43 -5.43 -12.01
CA GLU A 62 13.71 -4.98 -13.39
C GLU A 62 14.33 -3.58 -13.47
N VAL A 63 14.09 -2.72 -12.47
CA VAL A 63 14.78 -1.43 -12.35
C VAL A 63 16.06 -1.51 -11.53
N GLU A 64 16.49 -2.71 -11.13
CA GLU A 64 17.68 -2.96 -10.32
C GLU A 64 17.69 -2.15 -9.01
N SER A 65 16.51 -2.01 -8.38
CA SER A 65 16.40 -1.33 -7.10
C SER A 65 17.15 -2.08 -6.01
N ASP A 66 17.82 -1.34 -5.12
CA ASP A 66 18.47 -1.90 -3.94
C ASP A 66 17.52 -1.95 -2.71
N ALA A 67 16.22 -1.69 -2.87
CA ALA A 67 15.24 -1.73 -1.79
C ALA A 67 15.22 -3.10 -1.08
N ASP A 68 15.20 -3.11 0.25
CA ASP A 68 14.97 -4.34 1.01
C ASP A 68 13.46 -4.61 1.11
N LEU A 69 12.97 -5.49 0.23
CA LEU A 69 11.56 -5.82 0.12
C LEU A 69 11.18 -7.13 0.84
N SER A 70 12.08 -7.69 1.65
CA SER A 70 11.90 -8.99 2.32
C SER A 70 10.62 -9.08 3.16
N HIS A 71 10.15 -7.97 3.74
CA HIS A 71 8.95 -7.91 4.58
C HIS A 71 7.76 -7.23 3.89
N PHE A 72 7.89 -6.89 2.60
CA PHE A 72 6.89 -6.10 1.88
C PHE A 72 5.58 -6.86 1.71
N GLU A 73 5.65 -8.10 1.21
CA GLU A 73 4.47 -8.92 0.95
C GLU A 73 3.70 -9.24 2.23
N GLU A 74 4.40 -9.66 3.28
CA GLU A 74 3.80 -9.96 4.57
C GLU A 74 3.07 -8.73 5.14
N THR A 75 3.73 -7.58 5.13
CA THR A 75 3.16 -6.33 5.64
C THR A 75 1.93 -5.90 4.82
N TYR A 76 2.01 -5.97 3.49
CA TYR A 76 0.87 -5.67 2.63
C TYR A 76 -0.31 -6.61 2.89
N LYS A 77 -0.05 -7.91 3.05
CA LYS A 77 -1.08 -8.91 3.36
C LYS A 77 -1.77 -8.61 4.68
N ARG A 78 -1.02 -8.29 5.75
CA ARG A 78 -1.60 -7.90 7.05
C ARG A 78 -2.51 -6.68 6.93
N CYS A 79 -2.07 -5.65 6.21
CA CYS A 79 -2.90 -4.45 5.96
C CYS A 79 -4.14 -4.78 5.12
N LYS A 80 -4.02 -5.61 4.08
CA LYS A 80 -5.16 -6.04 3.26
C LYS A 80 -6.18 -6.80 4.10
N GLU A 81 -5.75 -7.74 4.93
CA GLU A 81 -6.64 -8.50 5.82
C GLU A 81 -7.37 -7.58 6.80
N MET A 82 -6.70 -6.55 7.32
CA MET A 82 -7.33 -5.53 8.15
C MET A 82 -8.37 -4.71 7.36
N ARG A 83 -8.04 -4.31 6.12
CA ARG A 83 -9.00 -3.62 5.23
C ARG A 83 -10.20 -4.49 4.92
N ASP A 84 -10.00 -5.75 4.58
CA ASP A 84 -11.10 -6.67 4.24
C ASP A 84 -12.03 -6.86 5.43
N ARG A 85 -11.47 -6.95 6.64
CA ARG A 85 -12.24 -6.94 7.89
C ARG A 85 -13.06 -5.66 8.04
N ILE A 86 -12.47 -4.48 7.85
CA ILE A 86 -13.15 -3.19 8.08
C ILE A 86 -14.17 -2.87 6.97
N ALA A 87 -13.81 -3.04 5.69
CA ALA A 87 -14.60 -2.60 4.55
C ALA A 87 -15.85 -3.47 4.29
N HIS A 88 -15.84 -4.73 4.73
CA HIS A 88 -16.97 -5.65 4.55
C HIS A 88 -17.96 -5.65 5.71
N SER A 89 -18.03 -4.57 6.47
CA SER A 89 -18.70 -4.56 7.77
C SER A 89 -19.89 -3.61 7.83
N VAL A 90 -20.99 -4.12 8.39
CA VAL A 90 -22.32 -3.49 8.43
C VAL A 90 -22.43 -2.51 9.60
N ARG A 91 -21.83 -2.87 10.74
CA ARG A 91 -21.96 -2.10 11.99
C ARG A 91 -20.61 -1.98 12.67
N PHE A 92 -20.35 -0.74 13.09
CA PHE A 92 -19.27 -0.38 13.99
C PHE A 92 -19.91 -0.01 15.33
N THR A 93 -19.91 -0.95 16.27
CA THR A 93 -20.36 -0.67 17.63
C THR A 93 -19.13 -0.26 18.44
N PRO A 94 -19.06 0.96 18.98
CA PRO A 94 -18.03 1.30 19.94
C PRO A 94 -18.26 0.46 21.20
N ASP A 95 -17.26 -0.34 21.58
CA ASP A 95 -17.26 -1.10 22.83
C ASP A 95 -16.19 -0.50 23.77
N GLY A 96 -16.57 0.53 24.50
CA GLY A 96 -15.64 1.39 25.24
C GLY A 96 -14.87 2.40 24.38
N GLU A 97 -13.79 2.98 24.95
CA GLU A 97 -13.03 4.07 24.30
C GLU A 97 -12.07 3.60 23.18
N HIS A 98 -11.74 2.31 23.14
CA HIS A 98 -10.64 1.79 22.33
C HIS A 98 -11.02 0.69 21.36
N LEU A 99 -12.17 0.03 21.52
CA LEU A 99 -12.56 -1.08 20.67
C LEU A 99 -13.65 -0.66 19.69
N VAL A 100 -13.54 -1.19 18.48
CA VAL A 100 -14.65 -1.21 17.54
C VAL A 100 -14.94 -2.64 17.18
N THR A 101 -16.17 -3.06 17.47
CA THR A 101 -16.69 -4.35 17.03
C THR A 101 -17.16 -4.25 15.59
N ILE A 102 -16.69 -5.17 14.76
CA ILE A 102 -16.87 -5.18 13.32
C ILE A 102 -17.71 -6.41 12.93
N GLN A 103 -18.94 -6.18 12.44
CA GLN A 103 -19.83 -7.26 12.00
C GLN A 103 -19.94 -7.32 10.48
N ARG A 104 -19.58 -8.45 9.86
CA ARG A 104 -19.54 -8.63 8.39
C ARG A 104 -20.93 -8.66 7.75
N THR A 105 -21.08 -8.10 6.55
CA THR A 105 -22.29 -8.22 5.74
C THR A 105 -22.45 -9.64 5.20
N ILE A 106 -23.61 -10.26 5.44
CA ILE A 106 -24.00 -11.50 4.78
C ILE A 106 -25.31 -11.25 4.03
N ILE A 107 -25.31 -11.52 2.73
CA ILE A 107 -26.54 -11.88 2.02
C ILE A 107 -26.62 -13.41 2.16
N GLY A 108 -27.26 -13.86 3.24
CA GLY A 108 -27.32 -15.26 3.63
C GLY A 108 -28.74 -15.81 3.57
N SER A 109 -28.89 -16.99 2.94
CA SER A 109 -29.98 -17.92 3.24
C SER A 109 -29.89 -18.36 4.70
N VAL A 110 -31.02 -18.73 5.30
CA VAL A 110 -31.25 -19.11 6.71
C VAL A 110 -30.25 -20.16 7.28
N THR A 111 -29.46 -20.81 6.42
CA THR A 111 -28.57 -21.94 6.74
C THR A 111 -27.11 -21.59 7.03
N LYS A 112 -26.66 -20.33 6.91
CA LYS A 112 -25.25 -19.98 7.18
C LYS A 112 -25.08 -19.31 8.55
N PRO A 113 -24.13 -19.77 9.40
CA PRO A 113 -23.86 -19.13 10.68
C PRO A 113 -23.38 -17.69 10.48
N ILE A 114 -23.85 -16.80 11.36
CA ILE A 114 -23.41 -15.40 11.40
C ILE A 114 -21.95 -15.40 11.88
N PRO A 115 -20.99 -14.84 11.11
CA PRO A 115 -19.61 -14.74 11.54
C PRO A 115 -19.53 -13.98 12.86
N GLU A 116 -18.66 -14.45 13.75
CA GLU A 116 -18.39 -13.74 15.00
C GLU A 116 -17.87 -12.33 14.70
N PRO A 117 -18.30 -11.33 15.48
CA PRO A 117 -17.78 -9.99 15.35
C PRO A 117 -16.28 -9.97 15.62
N VAL A 118 -15.52 -9.26 14.78
CA VAL A 118 -14.08 -9.07 14.98
C VAL A 118 -13.87 -7.76 15.72
N GLU A 119 -13.12 -7.79 16.80
CA GLU A 119 -12.70 -6.59 17.51
C GLU A 119 -11.40 -6.04 16.90
N VAL A 120 -11.38 -4.73 16.67
CA VAL A 120 -10.16 -4.02 16.26
C VAL A 120 -9.86 -2.93 17.28
N ASP A 121 -8.67 -3.02 17.87
CA ASP A 121 -8.17 -2.04 18.83
C ASP A 121 -7.55 -0.83 18.11
N ARG A 122 -7.55 0.30 18.82
CA ARG A 122 -6.87 1.55 18.46
C ARG A 122 -5.39 1.34 18.13
N SER A 123 -4.69 0.49 18.88
CA SER A 123 -3.27 0.18 18.66
C SER A 123 -3.06 -0.45 17.27
N GLN A 124 -3.86 -1.47 16.95
CA GLN A 124 -3.82 -2.18 15.67
C GLN A 124 -4.10 -1.25 14.47
N LEU A 125 -5.02 -0.28 14.62
CA LEU A 125 -5.26 0.72 13.57
C LEU A 125 -4.07 1.65 13.37
N LYS A 126 -3.43 2.09 14.45
CA LYS A 126 -2.24 2.96 14.35
C LYS A 126 -1.07 2.22 13.71
N GLU A 127 -0.85 0.97 14.10
CA GLU A 127 0.15 0.11 13.49
C GLU A 127 -0.13 -0.11 12.00
N ALA A 128 -1.37 -0.41 11.63
CA ALA A 128 -1.74 -0.59 10.23
C ALA A 128 -1.57 0.70 9.39
N ILE A 129 -1.86 1.88 9.96
CA ILE A 129 -1.58 3.17 9.31
C ILE A 129 -0.07 3.35 9.09
N ARG A 130 0.75 3.07 10.11
CA ARG A 130 2.21 3.13 10.01
C ARG A 130 2.73 2.16 8.95
N ASP A 131 2.24 0.93 8.94
CA ASP A 131 2.61 -0.10 7.96
C ASP A 131 2.24 0.34 6.54
N CYS A 132 1.08 0.98 6.33
CA CYS A 132 0.72 1.58 5.04
C CYS A 132 1.70 2.70 4.63
N SER A 133 2.09 3.57 5.56
CA SER A 133 3.08 4.60 5.28
C SER A 133 4.46 3.99 4.95
N TRP A 134 4.85 2.92 5.63
CA TRP A 134 6.09 2.19 5.36
C TRP A 134 6.08 1.57 3.96
N LEU A 135 4.99 0.89 3.58
CA LEU A 135 4.79 0.32 2.25
C LEU A 135 4.93 1.39 1.15
N HIS A 136 4.29 2.55 1.36
CA HIS A 136 4.39 3.67 0.43
C HIS A 136 5.84 4.15 0.28
N THR A 137 6.58 4.27 1.38
CA THR A 137 7.99 4.69 1.36
C THR A 137 8.87 3.65 0.68
N GLN A 138 8.66 2.35 0.91
CA GLN A 138 9.37 1.28 0.20
C GLN A 138 9.13 1.36 -1.31
N MET A 139 7.88 1.53 -1.75
CA MET A 139 7.57 1.69 -3.18
C MET A 139 8.23 2.95 -3.76
N SER A 140 8.17 4.07 -3.04
CA SER A 140 8.79 5.33 -3.47
C SER A 140 10.31 5.18 -3.61
N TYR A 141 10.97 4.60 -2.60
CA TYR A 141 12.41 4.37 -2.62
C TYR A 141 12.81 3.41 -3.75
N ALA A 142 12.05 2.33 -3.96
CA ALA A 142 12.36 1.37 -5.01
C ALA A 142 12.35 2.01 -6.41
N MET A 143 11.35 2.85 -6.66
CA MET A 143 11.19 3.57 -7.92
C MET A 143 12.23 4.68 -8.14
N SER A 144 12.71 5.31 -7.06
CA SER A 144 13.77 6.32 -7.12
C SER A 144 15.17 5.70 -7.25
N SER A 145 15.50 4.69 -6.43
CA SER A 145 16.81 4.01 -6.43
C SER A 145 17.10 3.31 -7.75
N GLY A 146 16.11 2.69 -8.38
CA GLY A 146 16.25 2.09 -9.72
C GLY A 146 16.31 3.10 -10.88
N GLY A 147 16.32 4.40 -10.59
CA GLY A 147 16.45 5.44 -11.61
C GLY A 147 15.21 5.68 -12.47
N LEU A 148 14.12 4.95 -12.26
CA LEU A 148 12.92 5.04 -13.10
C LEU A 148 12.21 6.39 -12.94
N VAL A 149 12.03 6.87 -11.70
CA VAL A 149 11.44 8.20 -11.43
C VAL A 149 12.41 9.31 -11.85
N VAL A 150 13.71 9.13 -11.60
CA VAL A 150 14.77 10.10 -11.98
C VAL A 150 14.74 10.36 -13.48
N LYS A 151 14.82 9.28 -14.28
CA LYS A 151 14.90 9.34 -15.74
C LYS A 151 13.60 9.80 -16.38
N THR A 152 12.46 9.48 -15.79
CA THR A 152 11.13 9.76 -16.40
C THR A 152 10.59 11.13 -16.00
N MET A 153 10.82 11.59 -14.77
CA MET A 153 10.13 12.76 -14.20
C MET A 153 11.01 13.93 -13.79
N LEU A 154 12.24 13.69 -13.31
CA LEU A 154 13.03 14.72 -12.60
C LEU A 154 14.21 15.30 -13.39
N ARG A 155 14.40 14.92 -14.67
CA ARG A 155 15.42 15.47 -15.60
C ARG A 155 16.75 15.81 -14.91
N ASP A 156 17.56 14.79 -14.65
CA ASP A 156 18.95 14.86 -14.12
C ASP A 156 19.16 15.67 -12.83
N VAL A 157 18.11 16.10 -12.12
CA VAL A 157 18.26 16.74 -10.81
C VAL A 157 18.67 15.68 -9.78
N PRO A 158 19.83 15.83 -9.12
CA PRO A 158 20.26 14.93 -8.06
C PRO A 158 19.25 14.97 -6.92
N HIS A 159 18.73 13.80 -6.55
CA HIS A 159 17.86 13.67 -5.38
C HIS A 159 18.28 12.46 -4.58
N TYR A 160 18.32 12.65 -3.27
CA TYR A 160 18.61 11.61 -2.31
C TYR A 160 17.31 11.19 -1.63
N VAL A 161 16.91 9.93 -1.84
CA VAL A 161 15.84 9.31 -1.06
C VAL A 161 16.53 8.38 -0.06
N PRO A 162 16.43 8.63 1.26
CA PRO A 162 17.05 7.75 2.24
C PRO A 162 16.39 6.37 2.20
N LYS A 163 17.22 5.32 2.27
CA LYS A 163 16.77 3.94 2.30
C LYS A 163 15.90 3.69 3.54
N PRO A 164 14.64 3.28 3.39
CA PRO A 164 13.80 2.92 4.53
C PRO A 164 14.34 1.66 5.23
N ALA A 165 14.02 1.53 6.52
CA ALA A 165 14.31 0.31 7.27
C ALA A 165 13.59 -0.90 6.63
N ALA A 166 14.21 -2.07 6.69
CA ALA A 166 13.69 -3.32 6.14
C ALA A 166 12.36 -3.75 6.79
N ARG A 167 12.09 -3.28 8.02
CA ARG A 167 10.89 -3.63 8.78
C ARG A 167 10.11 -2.39 9.22
N PRO A 168 8.76 -2.45 9.29
CA PRO A 168 7.93 -1.32 9.72
C PRO A 168 8.14 -0.89 11.18
N ASP A 169 8.52 -1.82 12.07
CA ASP A 169 8.77 -1.57 13.50
C ASP A 169 10.06 -0.78 13.75
N GLU A 170 11.03 -0.89 12.85
CA GLU A 170 12.31 -0.16 12.86
C GLU A 170 12.23 1.17 12.09
N TRP A 171 11.16 1.38 11.33
CA TRP A 171 11.02 2.53 10.46
C TRP A 171 10.62 3.79 11.24
N GLY A 172 11.60 4.65 11.49
CA GLY A 172 11.44 5.94 12.18
C GLY A 172 10.68 7.04 11.40
N GLY A 173 9.94 6.69 10.35
CA GLY A 173 9.16 7.60 9.51
C GLY A 173 9.92 8.26 8.35
N ILE A 174 9.24 9.15 7.62
CA ILE A 174 9.83 9.91 6.51
C ILE A 174 10.76 10.98 7.10
N ARG A 175 12.07 10.84 6.87
CA ARG A 175 13.05 11.90 7.12
C ARG A 175 13.49 12.46 5.77
N LEU A 176 13.03 13.66 5.41
CA LEU A 176 13.66 14.40 4.31
C LEU A 176 15.01 14.92 4.84
N ALA A 177 16.10 14.30 4.42
CA ALA A 177 17.42 14.86 4.63
C ALA A 177 17.62 15.98 3.61
N ALA A 178 17.94 17.19 4.08
CA ALA A 178 18.47 18.22 3.21
C ALA A 178 19.81 17.70 2.67
N VAL A 179 20.03 17.84 1.36
CA VAL A 179 21.35 17.62 0.76
C VAL A 179 22.20 18.81 1.22
N GLU A 180 23.10 18.60 2.18
CA GLU A 180 24.14 19.58 2.46
C GLU A 180 25.14 19.54 1.28
N GLU A 181 25.36 20.70 0.66
CA GLU A 181 26.37 20.92 -0.38
C GLU A 181 27.80 20.77 0.14
#